data_AF-A0A5K0WAQ7-F1
#
_entry.id   AF-A0A5K0WAQ7-F1
#
_cell.length_a   1.000
_cell.length_b   1.000
_cell.length_c   1.000
_cell.angle_alpha   90.00
_cell.angle_beta   90.00
_cell.angle_gamma   90.00
#
_symmetry.space_group_name_H-M   'P 1'
#
loop_
_entity.id
_entity.type
_entity.pdbx_description
1 polymer ?
#
loop_
_entity_poly.entity_id
_entity_poly.type
_entity_poly.pdbx_seq_one_letter_code
_entity_poly.pdbx_strand_id
1 'polypeptide(L)' 'VEWTEDAGYISIGRTKYFLNQSHWHTPSEHHLDNR' A
#
# COMPACT_ATOMS: atom_id res chain seq x y z
N VAL A 1 -0.98 -2.25 -11.48
CA VAL A 1 0.07 -1.24 -11.72
C VAL A 1 1.38 -1.93 -11.49
N GLU A 2 2.34 -1.79 -12.40
CA GLU A 2 3.68 -2.39 -12.27
C GLU A 2 4.72 -1.29 -12.05
N TRP A 3 5.64 -1.48 -11.11
CA TRP A 3 6.72 -0.53 -10.86
C TRP A 3 7.83 -0.72 -11.91
N THR A 4 8.30 0.36 -12.51
CA THR A 4 9.40 0.31 -13.49
C THR A 4 10.79 0.32 -12.85
N GLU A 5 10.86 0.68 -11.57
CA GLU A 5 12.09 0.81 -10.77
C GLU A 5 11.82 0.39 -9.32
N ASP A 6 12.81 0.56 -8.43
CA ASP A 6 12.63 0.30 -6.99
C ASP A 6 11.63 1.30 -6.38
N ALA A 7 10.46 0.79 -5.99
CA ALA A 7 9.41 1.58 -5.37
C ALA A 7 9.66 1.86 -3.87
N GLY A 8 10.76 1.32 -3.31
CA GLY A 8 11.20 1.54 -1.94
C GLY A 8 10.50 0.65 -0.92
N TYR A 9 10.58 1.07 0.35
CA TYR A 9 10.03 0.33 1.48
C TYR A 9 9.43 1.28 2.52
N ILE A 10 8.50 0.76 3.31
CA ILE A 10 8.11 1.37 4.58
C ILE A 10 8.87 0.71 5.73
N SER A 11 9.24 1.50 6.74
CA SER A 11 9.87 0.97 7.97
C SER A 11 8.83 0.94 9.09
N ILE A 12 8.53 -0.25 9.59
CA ILE A 12 7.67 -0.43 10.76
C ILE A 12 8.56 -0.97 11.89
N GLY A 13 8.80 -0.13 12.89
CA GLY A 13 9.86 -0.35 13.86
C GLY A 13 11.23 -0.39 13.18
N ARG A 14 11.95 -1.52 13.33
CA ARG A 14 13.26 -1.76 12.69
C ARG A 14 13.18 -2.66 11.45
N THR A 15 11.97 -3.06 11.05
CA THR A 15 11.76 -3.98 9.92
C THR A 15 11.38 -3.19 8.67
N LYS A 16 12.05 -3.49 7.55
CA LYS A 16 11.78 -2.90 6.24
C LYS A 16 10.82 -3.78 5.44
N TYR A 17 9.74 -3.19 4.93
CA TYR A 17 8.75 -3.86 4.09
C TYR A 17 8.75 -3.21 2.70
N PHE A 18 9.24 -3.93 1.69
CA PHE A 18 9.34 -3.44 0.32
C PHE A 18 7.99 -3.47 -0.40
N LEU A 19 7.74 -2.44 -1.21
CA LEU A 19 6.47 -2.31 -1.92
C LEU A 19 6.45 -3.21 -3.15
N ASN A 20 5.61 -4.25 -3.12
CA ASN A 20 5.50 -5.21 -4.23
C ASN A 20 4.49 -4.76 -5.28
N GLN A 21 3.33 -4.24 -4.87
CA GLN A 21 2.22 -3.91 -5.76
C GLN A 21 1.25 -2.93 -5.11
N SER A 22 0.44 -2.28 -5.93
CA SER A 22 -0.75 -1.55 -5.51
C SER A 22 -1.91 -1.80 -6.47
N HIS A 23 -3.12 -1.72 -5.94
CA HIS A 23 -4.36 -1.87 -6.69
C HIS A 23 -5.41 -0.89 -6.19
N TRP A 24 -6.43 -0.67 -7.02
CA TRP A 24 -7.49 0.29 -6.79
C TRP A 24 -8.82 -0.42 -6.52
N HIS A 25 -9.65 0.20 -5.68
CA HIS A 25 -11.02 -0.23 -5.40
C HIS A 25 -11.98 0.95 -5.53
N THR A 26 -13.19 0.67 -6.02
CA THR A 26 -14.32 1.60 -5.99
C THR A 26 -15.60 0.78 -5.73
N PRO A 27 -16.36 1.05 -4.64
CA PRO A 27 -16.11 2.05 -3.58
C PRO A 27 -14.95 1.66 -2.65
N SER A 28 -14.69 2.45 -1.60
CA SER A 28 -13.70 2.08 -0.58
C SER A 28 -14.13 0.79 0.15
N GLU A 29 -13.16 -0.09 0.42
CA GLU A 29 -13.43 -1.30 1.21
C GLU A 29 -13.58 -0.98 2.71
N HIS A 30 -12.71 -0.12 3.23
CA HIS A 30 -12.77 0.35 4.61
C HIS A 30 -13.74 1.52 4.75
N HIS A 31 -14.35 1.62 5.93
CA HIS A 31 -15.28 2.68 6.31
C HIS A 31 -14.69 3.49 7.47
N LEU A 32 -14.95 4.80 7.48
CA LEU A 32 -14.61 5.68 8.59
C LEU A 32 -15.91 6.11 9.26
N ASP A 33 -16.01 5.91 10.59
CA ASP A 33 -17.21 6.21 11.36
C ASP A 33 -18.49 5.58 10.75
N ASN A 34 -18.34 4.34 10.25
CA ASN A 34 -19.40 3.56 9.61
C ASN A 34 -19.91 4.14 8.27
N ARG A 35 -19.13 4.99 7.61
CA ARG A 35 -19.37 5.55 6.27
C ARG A 35 -18.28 5.21 5.28
#